data_AF-A0A528GG59-F1
#
_entry.id   AF-A0A528GG59-F1
#
_cell.length_a   1.000
_cell.length_b   1.000
_cell.length_c   1.000
_cell.angle_alpha   90.00
_cell.angle_beta   90.00
_cell.angle_gamma   90.00
#
_symmetry.space_group_name_H-M   'P 1'
#
loop_
_entity.id
_entity.type
_entity.pdbx_description
1 polymer ?
#
loop_
_entity_poly.entity_id
_entity_poly.type
_entity_poly.pdbx_seq_one_letter_code
_entity_poly.pdbx_strand_id
1 'polypeptide(L)'
;HAVPMLSLAKAYTDQDVADFIERGRRFFNRDKDLDIAFTAEPKIDGLSASLRYEGGAFVQGATRGDGAVGEDITANLRTIADIPKHLKGSGWPDVIEIRGEVYMTYAEFEALKERSAAVGGQDYVN
;
A
#
# COMPACT_ATOMS: atom_id res chain seq x y z
N HIS A 1 4.80 -12.50 4.42
CA HIS A 1 4.32 -11.44 5.34
C HIS A 1 4.14 -11.99 6.74
N ALA A 2 4.52 -11.26 7.80
CA ALA A 2 4.34 -11.74 9.18
C ALA A 2 2.86 -11.84 9.57
N VAL A 3 2.05 -10.94 9.01
CA VAL A 3 0.58 -10.98 9.05
C VAL A 3 0.08 -10.94 7.61
N PRO A 4 -0.93 -11.75 7.21
CA PRO A 4 -1.46 -11.68 5.85
C PRO A 4 -1.89 -10.26 5.42
N MET A 5 -1.58 -9.89 4.18
CA MET A 5 -2.04 -8.68 3.51
C MET A 5 -3.36 -8.96 2.79
N LEU A 6 -4.45 -8.46 3.36
CA LEU A 6 -5.80 -8.61 2.80
C LEU A 6 -5.99 -7.76 1.55
N SER A 7 -6.98 -8.13 0.73
CA SER A 7 -7.52 -7.29 -0.33
C SER A 7 -8.73 -6.51 0.15
N LEU A 8 -9.07 -5.42 -0.54
CA LEU A 8 -10.29 -4.68 -0.32
C LEU A 8 -11.40 -5.14 -1.26
N ALA A 9 -12.62 -5.25 -0.73
CA ALA A 9 -13.82 -5.35 -1.56
C ALA A 9 -14.07 -4.02 -2.29
N LYS A 10 -14.72 -4.06 -3.44
CA LYS A 10 -15.05 -2.88 -4.24
C LYS A 10 -16.52 -2.48 -4.03
N ALA A 11 -16.75 -1.17 -4.03
CA ALA A 11 -18.07 -0.55 -4.15
C ALA A 11 -18.07 0.25 -5.47
N TYR A 12 -19.15 0.17 -6.24
CA TYR A 12 -19.28 0.88 -7.53
C TYR A 12 -20.39 1.93 -7.50
N THR A 13 -21.26 1.87 -6.49
CA THR A 13 -22.39 2.79 -6.31
C THR A 13 -22.41 3.35 -4.89
N ASP A 14 -23.07 4.49 -4.70
CA ASP A 14 -23.28 5.08 -3.37
C ASP A 14 -24.06 4.13 -2.45
N GLN A 15 -24.95 3.31 -3.03
CA GLN A 15 -25.71 2.31 -2.28
C GLN A 15 -24.81 1.20 -1.72
N ASP A 16 -23.80 0.75 -2.46
CA ASP A 16 -22.84 -0.26 -1.97
C ASP A 16 -22.11 0.23 -0.71
N VAL A 17 -21.79 1.53 -0.67
CA VAL A 17 -21.16 2.20 0.48
C VAL A 17 -22.14 2.32 1.64
N ALA A 18 -23.37 2.74 1.38
CA ALA A 18 -24.42 2.81 2.41
C ALA A 18 -24.66 1.43 3.05
N ASP A 19 -24.73 0.38 2.24
CA ASP A 19 -24.91 -1.00 2.70
C ASP A 19 -23.71 -1.48 3.52
N PHE A 20 -22.48 -1.09 3.15
CA PHE A 20 -21.28 -1.39 3.94
C PHE A 20 -21.33 -0.74 5.33
N ILE A 21 -21.73 0.53 5.40
CA ILE A 21 -21.88 1.25 6.67
C ILE A 21 -22.95 0.58 7.54
N GLU A 22 -24.09 0.21 6.94
CA GLU A 22 -25.17 -0.45 7.67
C GLU A 22 -24.74 -1.83 8.19
N ARG A 23 -24.01 -2.63 7.40
CA ARG A 23 -23.42 -3.89 7.86
C ARG A 23 -22.49 -3.69 9.06
N GLY A 24 -21.66 -2.64 9.03
CA GLY A 24 -20.80 -2.26 10.15
C GLY A 24 -21.60 -1.92 11.41
N ARG A 25 -22.62 -1.07 11.28
CA ARG A 25 -23.52 -0.72 12.41
C ARG A 25 -24.21 -1.94 13.00
N ARG A 26 -24.69 -2.86 12.16
CA ARG A 26 -25.30 -4.11 12.62
C ARG A 26 -24.30 -5.01 13.34
N PHE A 27 -23.06 -5.09 12.85
CA PHE A 27 -22.00 -5.88 13.46
C PHE A 27 -21.65 -5.39 14.87
N PHE A 28 -21.58 -4.07 15.07
CA PHE A 28 -21.25 -3.44 16.36
C PHE A 28 -22.46 -3.06 17.22
N ASN A 29 -23.64 -3.61 16.96
CA ASN A 29 -24.87 -3.22 17.66
C ASN A 29 -24.86 -3.45 19.20
N ARG A 30 -23.89 -4.21 19.73
CA ARG A 30 -23.73 -4.41 21.18
C ARG A 30 -23.00 -3.26 21.86
N ASP A 31 -22.25 -2.47 21.09
CA ASP A 31 -21.46 -1.33 21.54
C ASP A 31 -22.27 -0.05 21.36
N LYS A 32 -23.26 0.15 22.25
CA LYS A 32 -24.32 1.17 22.09
C LYS A 32 -23.81 2.61 21.94
N ASP A 33 -22.62 2.89 22.43
CA ASP A 33 -22.00 4.22 22.40
C ASP A 33 -20.89 4.34 21.33
N LEU A 34 -20.71 3.30 20.49
CA LEU A 34 -19.69 3.33 19.44
C LEU A 34 -20.17 4.20 18.27
N ASP A 35 -19.51 5.35 18.10
CA ASP A 35 -19.58 6.12 16.86
C ASP A 35 -18.53 5.61 15.87
N ILE A 36 -18.98 5.11 14.72
CA ILE A 36 -18.08 4.56 13.71
C ILE A 36 -17.48 5.71 12.92
N ALA A 37 -16.24 6.07 13.25
CA ALA A 37 -15.44 7.01 12.48
C ALA A 37 -14.84 6.34 11.23
N PHE A 38 -14.74 7.11 10.14
CA PHE A 38 -14.13 6.67 8.89
C PHE A 38 -13.02 7.63 8.48
N THR A 39 -11.94 7.08 7.94
CA THR A 39 -10.96 7.82 7.15
C THR A 39 -11.20 7.52 5.67
N ALA A 40 -11.17 8.56 4.84
CA ALA A 40 -11.28 8.43 3.40
C ALA A 40 -9.92 8.77 2.78
N GLU A 41 -9.33 7.81 2.08
CA GLU A 41 -8.01 7.92 1.46
C GLU A 41 -8.15 7.69 -0.06
N PRO A 42 -7.46 8.48 -0.91
CA PRO A 42 -7.41 8.19 -2.33
C PRO A 42 -6.85 6.79 -2.58
N LYS A 43 -7.54 5.99 -3.40
CA LYS A 43 -7.01 4.71 -3.85
C LYS A 43 -5.96 4.97 -4.92
N ILE A 44 -4.69 4.88 -4.54
CA ILE A 44 -3.57 4.93 -5.47
C ILE A 44 -3.61 3.69 -6.37
N ASP A 45 -3.30 3.88 -7.65
CA ASP A 45 -3.12 2.81 -8.61
C ASP A 45 -1.62 2.55 -8.77
N GLY A 46 -1.16 1.44 -8.20
CA GLY A 46 0.25 1.11 -8.14
C GLY A 46 0.43 -0.34 -7.71
N LEU A 47 1.52 -0.60 -7.00
CA LEU A 47 1.82 -1.91 -6.46
C LEU A 47 1.98 -1.84 -4.94
N SER A 48 1.19 -2.63 -4.24
CA SER A 48 1.30 -2.74 -2.78
C SER A 48 2.64 -3.36 -2.37
N ALA A 49 3.31 -2.67 -1.45
CA ALA A 49 4.57 -3.07 -0.87
C ALA A 49 4.51 -3.08 0.67
N SER A 50 5.29 -3.97 1.25
CA SER A 50 5.51 -4.07 2.69
C SER A 50 6.97 -3.74 2.98
N LEU A 51 7.21 -2.86 3.95
CA LEU A 51 8.51 -2.39 4.37
C LEU A 51 8.71 -2.71 5.85
N ARG A 52 9.63 -3.62 6.14
CA ARG A 52 10.00 -3.99 7.49
C ARG A 52 11.19 -3.16 7.96
N TYR A 53 11.00 -2.54 9.11
CA TYR A 53 12.04 -1.85 9.86
C TYR A 53 12.28 -2.55 11.19
N GLU A 54 13.54 -2.68 11.57
CA GLU A 54 13.96 -3.22 12.86
C GLU A 54 14.94 -2.26 13.51
N GLY A 55 14.68 -1.87 14.77
CA GLY A 55 15.42 -0.79 15.43
C GLY A 55 15.41 0.51 14.62
N GLY A 56 14.36 0.71 13.81
CA GLY A 56 14.20 1.86 12.93
C GLY A 56 15.00 1.79 11.62
N ALA A 57 15.81 0.77 11.38
CA ALA A 57 16.56 0.58 10.13
C ALA A 57 15.74 -0.22 9.12
N PHE A 58 15.73 0.20 7.84
CA PHE A 58 15.05 -0.55 6.79
C PHE A 58 15.81 -1.84 6.50
N VAL A 59 15.19 -3.00 6.80
CA VAL A 59 15.84 -4.31 6.67
C VAL A 59 15.31 -5.14 5.51
N GLN A 60 14.00 -5.08 5.22
CA GLN A 60 13.40 -5.92 4.19
C GLN A 60 12.18 -5.25 3.55
N GLY A 61 12.07 -5.36 2.23
CA GLY A 61 10.94 -4.94 1.42
C GLY A 61 10.36 -6.10 0.61
N ALA A 62 9.02 -6.22 0.57
CA ALA A 62 8.37 -7.28 -0.19
C ALA A 62 7.15 -6.79 -0.98
N THR A 63 6.87 -7.41 -2.12
CA THR A 63 5.58 -7.23 -2.83
C THR A 63 4.45 -7.84 -2.02
N ARG A 64 3.20 -7.46 -2.29
CA ARG A 64 2.04 -8.14 -1.69
C ARG A 64 1.97 -9.61 -2.08
N GLY A 65 2.24 -9.95 -3.34
CA GLY A 65 2.05 -11.29 -3.90
C GLY A 65 0.61 -11.78 -3.73
N ASP A 66 0.42 -12.98 -3.18
CA ASP A 66 -0.90 -13.55 -2.88
C ASP A 66 -1.51 -13.05 -1.55
N GLY A 67 -0.79 -12.20 -0.83
CA GLY A 67 -1.15 -11.68 0.48
C GLY A 67 -0.53 -12.45 1.64
N ALA A 68 -0.06 -13.68 1.45
CA ALA A 68 0.71 -14.43 2.44
C ALA A 68 2.20 -14.43 2.10
N VAL A 69 2.52 -14.70 0.84
CA VAL A 69 3.88 -14.77 0.28
C VAL A 69 4.01 -13.70 -0.81
N GLY A 70 5.11 -12.95 -0.73
CA GLY A 70 5.52 -11.96 -1.71
C GLY A 70 6.97 -12.14 -2.10
N GLU A 71 7.42 -11.36 -3.07
CA GLU A 71 8.79 -11.37 -3.57
C GLU A 71 9.63 -10.34 -2.82
N ASP A 72 10.88 -10.68 -2.52
CA ASP A 72 11.82 -9.72 -1.93
C ASP A 72 12.24 -8.69 -2.98
N ILE A 73 11.86 -7.43 -2.73
CA ILE A 73 12.16 -6.28 -3.57
C ILE A 73 12.94 -5.22 -2.77
N THR A 74 13.65 -5.63 -1.72
CA THR A 74 14.38 -4.74 -0.81
C THR A 74 15.35 -3.82 -1.57
N ALA A 75 16.09 -4.39 -2.52
CA ALA A 75 17.05 -3.63 -3.33
C ALA A 75 16.36 -2.55 -4.17
N ASN A 76 15.23 -2.88 -4.79
CA ASN A 76 14.45 -1.94 -5.60
C ASN A 76 13.84 -0.83 -4.73
N LEU A 77 13.25 -1.17 -3.58
CA LEU A 77 12.69 -0.16 -2.68
C LEU A 77 13.75 0.79 -2.12
N ARG A 78 14.99 0.33 -1.93
CA ARG A 78 16.12 1.19 -1.51
C ARG A 78 16.50 2.24 -2.55
N THR A 79 16.07 2.12 -3.81
CA THR A 79 16.33 3.13 -4.84
C THR A 79 15.32 4.28 -4.81
N ILE A 80 14.20 4.12 -4.09
CA ILE A 80 13.15 5.15 -4.00
C ILE A 80 13.55 6.15 -2.92
N ALA A 81 13.73 7.41 -3.32
CA ALA A 81 14.26 8.46 -2.44
C ALA A 81 13.37 8.74 -1.21
N ASP A 82 12.05 8.59 -1.37
CA ASP A 82 11.06 8.85 -0.32
C ASP A 82 11.01 7.74 0.74
N ILE A 83 11.59 6.57 0.47
CA ILE A 83 11.70 5.48 1.44
C ILE A 83 12.94 5.73 2.30
N PRO A 84 12.79 6.09 3.58
CA PRO A 84 13.93 6.40 4.42
C PRO A 84 14.70 5.13 4.78
N LYS A 85 16.04 5.18 4.73
CA LYS A 85 16.87 4.06 5.21
C LYS A 85 16.75 3.84 6.73
N HIS A 86 16.43 4.91 7.46
CA HIS A 86 16.16 4.90 8.89
C HIS A 86 14.94 5.77 9.21
N LEU A 87 14.03 5.27 10.04
CA LEU A 87 12.87 6.03 10.50
C LEU A 87 13.32 7.28 11.27
N LYS A 88 12.60 8.38 11.06
CA LYS A 88 12.77 9.62 11.81
C LYS A 88 11.77 9.66 12.97
N GLY A 89 12.11 10.41 14.02
CA GLY A 89 11.27 10.52 15.22
C GLY A 89 11.43 9.34 16.17
N SER A 90 10.49 9.21 17.11
CA SER A 90 10.55 8.26 18.22
C SER A 90 9.17 7.65 18.49
N GLY A 91 9.13 6.57 19.28
CA GLY A 91 7.87 5.94 19.73
C GLY A 91 7.30 4.89 18.77
N TRP A 92 8.03 4.55 17.70
CA TRP A 92 7.74 3.38 16.88
C TRP A 92 8.23 2.08 17.57
N PRO A 93 7.61 0.91 17.32
CA PRO A 93 8.01 -0.37 17.92
C PRO A 93 9.36 -0.90 17.40
N ASP A 94 10.02 -1.77 18.17
CA ASP A 94 11.31 -2.40 17.79
C ASP A 94 11.27 -3.06 16.41
N VAL A 95 10.11 -3.62 16.05
CA VAL A 95 9.82 -4.16 14.73
C VAL A 95 8.53 -3.52 14.22
N ILE A 96 8.60 -2.87 13.06
CA ILE A 96 7.43 -2.26 12.41
C ILE A 96 7.38 -2.65 10.94
N GLU A 97 6.19 -3.03 10.48
CA GLU A 97 5.89 -3.29 9.08
C GLU A 97 5.00 -2.16 8.55
N ILE A 98 5.57 -1.31 7.70
CA ILE A 98 4.85 -0.22 7.03
C ILE A 98 4.35 -0.73 5.69
N ARG A 99 3.04 -0.61 5.45
CA ARG A 99 2.40 -1.01 4.19
C ARG A 99 1.97 0.22 3.43
N GLY A 100 2.23 0.23 2.12
CA GLY A 100 1.88 1.34 1.25
C GLY A 100 1.86 0.92 -0.21
N GLU A 101 1.63 1.89 -1.07
CA GLU A 101 1.59 1.70 -2.52
C GLU A 101 2.80 2.37 -3.16
N VAL A 102 3.52 1.63 -4.00
CA VAL A 102 4.56 2.19 -4.88
C VAL A 102 3.92 2.49 -6.22
N TYR A 103 4.06 3.72 -6.70
CA TYR A 103 3.47 4.17 -7.95
C TYR A 103 4.42 5.11 -8.68
N MET A 104 4.14 5.38 -9.95
CA MET A 104 4.84 6.41 -10.73
C MET A 104 3.93 7.60 -10.94
N THR A 105 4.49 8.80 -10.92
CA THR A 105 3.75 9.97 -11.40
C THR A 105 3.53 9.85 -12.91
N TYR A 106 2.50 10.55 -13.42
CA TYR A 106 2.21 10.56 -14.85
C TYR A 106 3.43 11.02 -15.69
N ALA A 107 4.16 12.04 -15.22
CA ALA A 107 5.34 12.54 -15.91
C ALA A 107 6.49 11.52 -15.96
N GLU A 108 6.72 10.78 -14.87
CA GLU A 108 7.74 9.73 -14.83
C GLU A 108 7.36 8.54 -15.71
N PHE A 109 6.08 8.21 -15.78
CA PHE A 109 5.56 7.16 -16.65
C PHE A 109 5.71 7.50 -18.13
N GLU A 110 5.36 8.71 -18.56
CA GLU A 110 5.59 9.16 -19.94
C GLU A 110 7.08 9.15 -20.29
N ALA A 111 7.93 9.66 -19.39
CA ALA A 111 9.38 9.62 -19.60
C ALA A 111 9.94 8.18 -19.67
N LEU A 112 9.36 7.23 -18.93
CA LEU A 112 9.69 5.81 -19.03
C LEU A 112 9.33 5.27 -20.43
N LYS A 113 8.14 5.57 -20.92
CA LYS A 113 7.69 5.13 -22.25
C LYS A 113 8.58 5.68 -23.36
N GLU A 114 8.95 6.96 -23.31
CA GLU A 114 9.87 7.57 -24.27
C GLU A 114 11.23 6.86 -24.29
N ARG A 115 11.83 6.59 -23.11
CA ARG A 115 13.10 5.88 -23.01
C ARG A 115 13.00 4.44 -23.52
N SER A 116 11.92 3.74 -23.19
CA SER A 116 11.67 2.37 -23.66
C SER A 116 11.53 2.32 -25.18
N ALA A 117 10.72 3.21 -25.77
CA ALA A 117 10.49 3.29 -27.20
C ALA A 117 11.79 3.60 -27.98
N ALA A 118 12.64 4.49 -27.45
CA ALA A 118 13.91 4.86 -28.08
C ALA A 118 14.87 3.67 -28.29
N VAL A 119 14.73 2.60 -27.49
CA VAL A 119 15.55 1.38 -27.61
C VAL A 119 14.76 0.18 -28.16
N GLY A 120 13.53 0.40 -28.65
CA GLY A 120 12.64 -0.68 -29.11
C GLY A 120 12.19 -1.63 -27.98
N GLY A 121 12.11 -1.11 -26.76
CA GLY A 121 11.73 -1.83 -25.55
C GLY A 121 10.21 -2.04 -25.41
N GLN A 122 9.79 -2.45 -24.21
CA GLN A 122 8.40 -2.73 -23.88
C GLN A 122 7.52 -1.48 -24.00
N ASP A 123 6.32 -1.65 -24.56
CA ASP A 123 5.25 -0.64 -24.50
C ASP A 123 4.43 -0.83 -23.22
N TYR A 124 4.40 0.20 -22.38
CA TYR A 124 3.67 0.20 -21.11
C TYR A 124 2.30 0.88 -21.31
N VAL A 125 1.24 0.20 -20.88
CA VAL A 125 -0.15 0.63 -21.08
C VAL A 125 -0.69 1.49 -19.92
N ASN A 126 -0.22 1.24 -18.70
CA ASN A 126 -0.52 1.97 -17.46
C ASN A 126 0.59 1.78 -16.42
#